data_AF-A0A0J0UTI6-F1
#
_entry.id   AF-A0A0J0UTI6-F1
#
_cell.length_a   1.000
_cell.length_b   1.000
_cell.length_c   1.000
_cell.angle_alpha   90.00
_cell.angle_beta   90.00
_cell.angle_gamma   90.00
#
_symmetry.space_group_name_H-M   'P 1'
#
loop_
_entity.id
_entity.type
_entity.pdbx_description
1 polymer ?
#
loop_
_entity_poly.entity_id
_entity_poly.type
_entity_poly.pdbx_seq_one_letter_code
_entity_poly.pdbx_strand_id
1 'polypeptide(L)'
;MNRAQERLLLAFRVVAVVEAVSYVVLVLASIAHRVGQTQNFVPRIGPIHGVIFLVYLSFALLLRRALRWDTSMTLFVILAAVIPLGGIYVEQRVAKLAKLST
;
A
#
# COMPACT_ATOMS: atom_id res chain seq x y z
N MET A 1 9.48 -3.48 20.38
CA MET A 1 10.11 -3.17 19.07
C MET A 1 11.29 -2.22 19.31
N ASN A 2 12.29 -2.16 18.43
CA ASN A 2 13.33 -1.12 18.50
C ASN A 2 12.91 0.13 17.70
N ARG A 3 13.59 1.26 17.94
CA ARG A 3 13.26 2.55 17.28
C ARG A 3 13.33 2.48 15.75
N ALA A 4 14.21 1.64 15.19
CA ALA A 4 14.34 1.48 13.74
C ALA A 4 13.12 0.75 13.15
N GLN A 5 12.64 -0.31 13.82
CA GLN A 5 11.44 -1.03 13.43
C GLN A 5 10.18 -0.14 13.51
N GLU A 6 10.07 0.70 14.54
CA GLU A 6 8.98 1.67 14.67
C GLU A 6 8.96 2.67 13.51
N ARG A 7 10.11 3.25 13.17
CA ARG A 7 10.24 4.17 12.04
C ARG A 7 9.88 3.51 10.72
N LEU A 8 10.35 2.27 10.50
CA LEU A 8 10.04 1.50 9.31
C LEU A 8 8.53 1.21 9.19
N LEU A 9 7.89 0.87 10.31
CA LEU A 9 6.45 0.61 10.37
C LEU A 9 5.63 1.88 10.14
N LEU A 10 6.03 3.02 10.70
CA LEU A 10 5.41 4.31 10.43
C LEU A 10 5.53 4.70 8.95
N ALA A 11 6.71 4.55 8.37
CA ALA A 11 6.94 4.82 6.95
C ALA A 11 6.06 3.92 6.06
N PHE A 12 5.98 2.62 6.37
CA PHE A 12 5.11 1.70 5.65
C PHE A 12 3.63 2.06 5.76
N ARG A 13 3.15 2.49 6.93
CA ARG A 13 1.77 2.96 7.10
C ARG A 13 1.45 4.16 6.19
N VAL A 14 2.37 5.11 6.08
CA VAL A 14 2.23 6.24 5.16
C VAL A 14 2.18 5.75 3.71
N VAL A 15 3.10 4.88 3.32
CA VAL A 15 3.13 4.31 1.96
C VAL A 15 1.86 3.51 1.65
N ALA A 16 1.33 2.75 2.60
CA ALA A 16 0.08 1.99 2.45
C ALA A 16 -1.13 2.90 2.20
N VAL A 17 -1.20 4.05 2.89
CA VAL A 17 -2.27 5.04 2.64
C VAL A 17 -2.09 5.70 1.28
N VAL A 18 -0.85 6.09 0.92
CA VAL A 18 -0.56 6.70 -0.40
C VAL A 18 -0.88 5.74 -1.54
N GLU A 19 -0.55 4.46 -1.40
CA GLU A 19 -0.89 3.39 -2.33
C GLU A 19 -2.42 3.29 -2.50
N ALA A 20 -3.17 3.16 -1.39
CA ALA A 20 -4.62 3.06 -1.43
C ALA A 20 -5.29 4.28 -2.11
N VAL A 21 -4.82 5.50 -1.82
CA VAL A 21 -5.33 6.71 -2.47
C VAL A 21 -4.97 6.72 -3.96
N SER A 22 -3.73 6.37 -4.31
CA SER A 22 -3.29 6.31 -5.72
C SER A 22 -4.09 5.28 -6.54
N TYR A 23 -4.47 4.16 -5.93
CA TYR A 23 -5.32 3.14 -6.53
C TYR A 23 -6.72 3.71 -6.83
N VAL A 24 -7.33 4.41 -5.87
CA VAL A 24 -8.63 5.07 -6.07
C VAL A 24 -8.55 6.09 -7.21
N VAL A 25 -7.49 6.91 -7.25
CA VAL A 25 -7.27 7.88 -8.34
C VAL A 25 -7.13 7.17 -9.69
N LEU A 26 -6.42 6.03 -9.76
CA LEU A 26 -6.29 5.24 -10.99
C LEU A 26 -7.62 4.65 -11.45
N VAL A 27 -8.46 4.16 -10.53
CA VAL A 27 -9.80 3.66 -10.84
C VAL A 27 -10.68 4.79 -11.39
N LEU A 28 -10.69 5.96 -10.74
CA LEU A 28 -11.44 7.12 -11.21
C LEU A 28 -10.95 7.61 -12.58
N ALA A 29 -9.63 7.65 -12.80
CA ALA A 29 -9.03 7.97 -14.09
C ALA A 29 -9.43 6.97 -15.17
N SER A 30 -9.51 5.67 -14.84
CA SER A 30 -9.95 4.62 -15.76
C SER A 30 -11.42 4.75 -16.12
N ILE A 31 -12.28 5.06 -15.15
CA ILE A 31 -13.71 5.31 -15.39
C ILE A 31 -13.88 6.55 -16.27
N ALA A 32 -13.23 7.66 -15.92
CA ALA A 32 -13.28 8.93 -16.67
C ALA A 32 -12.81 8.77 -18.12
N HIS A 33 -11.77 7.96 -18.34
CA HIS A 33 -11.30 7.63 -19.68
C HIS A 33 -12.36 6.83 -20.46
N ARG A 34 -13.00 5.85 -19.83
CA ARG A 34 -13.99 4.98 -20.47
C ARG A 34 -15.29 5.71 -20.82
N VAL A 35 -15.68 6.75 -20.08
CA VAL A 35 -16.85 7.58 -20.39
C VAL A 35 -16.53 8.75 -21.35
N GLY A 36 -15.34 8.77 -21.95
CA GLY A 36 -14.96 9.77 -22.96
C GLY A 36 -14.66 11.18 -22.41
N GLN A 37 -14.63 11.36 -21.08
CA GLN A 37 -14.42 12.65 -20.44
C GLN A 37 -12.94 13.08 -20.49
N THR A 38 -12.01 12.13 -20.60
CA THR A 38 -10.56 12.42 -20.60
C THR A 38 -9.78 11.50 -21.53
N GLN A 39 -9.08 12.10 -22.50
CA GLN A 39 -8.05 11.41 -23.27
C GLN A 39 -6.72 11.51 -22.48
N ASN A 40 -5.94 10.43 -22.41
CA ASN A 40 -4.57 10.40 -21.84
C ASN A 40 -4.42 10.50 -20.30
N PHE A 41 -5.43 10.19 -19.48
CA PHE A 41 -5.25 10.12 -18.02
C PHE A 41 -4.64 8.79 -17.56
N VAL A 42 -5.16 7.65 -18.03
CA VAL A 42 -4.67 6.31 -17.66
C VAL A 42 -3.18 6.10 -17.98
N PRO A 43 -2.66 6.49 -19.17
CA PRO A 43 -1.24 6.32 -19.48
C PRO A 43 -0.30 7.15 -18.61
N ARG A 44 -0.81 8.21 -17.94
CA ARG A 44 -0.02 9.05 -17.02
C ARG A 44 -0.14 8.59 -15.56
N ILE A 45 -1.36 8.29 -15.11
CA ILE A 45 -1.62 7.89 -13.72
C ILE A 45 -1.20 6.44 -13.44
N GLY A 46 -1.32 5.55 -14.43
CA GLY A 46 -0.95 4.13 -14.31
C GLY A 46 0.50 3.93 -13.86
N PRO A 47 1.50 4.50 -14.56
CA PRO A 47 2.90 4.38 -14.15
C PRO A 47 3.19 4.97 -12.76
N ILE A 48 2.56 6.09 -12.40
CA ILE A 48 2.71 6.71 -11.07
C ILE A 48 2.23 5.76 -9.98
N HIS A 49 1.03 5.19 -10.14
CA HIS A 49 0.52 4.19 -9.21
C HIS A 49 1.43 2.95 -9.16
N GLY A 50 1.90 2.45 -10.32
CA GLY A 50 2.80 1.31 -10.39
C GLY A 50 4.09 1.51 -9.58
N VAL A 51 4.69 2.71 -9.64
CA VAL A 51 5.88 3.04 -8.82
C VAL A 51 5.54 3.04 -7.33
N ILE A 52 4.40 3.63 -6.95
CA ILE A 52 3.94 3.64 -5.55
C ILE A 52 3.73 2.21 -5.03
N PHE A 53 3.13 1.33 -5.83
CA PHE A 53 2.94 -0.08 -5.52
C PHE A 53 4.28 -0.82 -5.31
N LEU A 54 5.28 -0.56 -6.15
CA LEU A 54 6.61 -1.16 -5.99
C LEU A 54 7.31 -0.69 -4.70
N VAL A 55 7.16 0.58 -4.33
CA VAL A 55 7.64 1.11 -3.05
C VAL A 55 6.94 0.40 -1.89
N TYR A 56 5.61 0.26 -1.95
CA TYR A 56 4.84 -0.49 -0.95
C TYR A 56 5.35 -1.93 -0.78
N LEU A 57 5.54 -2.65 -1.90
CA LEU A 57 6.04 -4.02 -1.87
C LEU A 57 7.43 -4.12 -1.24
N SER A 58 8.31 -3.17 -1.57
CA SER A 58 9.67 -3.10 -1.00
C SER A 58 9.64 -2.94 0.52
N PHE A 59 8.80 -2.03 1.04
CA PHE A 59 8.62 -1.87 2.48
C PHE A 59 7.99 -3.11 3.14
N ALA A 60 7.01 -3.75 2.50
CA ALA A 60 6.39 -4.97 3.00
C ALA A 60 7.43 -6.10 3.17
N LEU A 61 8.35 -6.26 2.21
CA LEU A 61 9.44 -7.25 2.30
C LEU A 61 10.48 -6.90 3.37
N LEU A 62 10.78 -5.61 3.55
CA LEU A 62 11.66 -5.15 4.64
C LEU A 62 11.03 -5.42 6.01
N LEU A 63 9.74 -5.11 6.18
CA LEU A 63 9.00 -5.38 7.42
C LEU A 63 8.84 -6.87 7.69
N ARG A 64 8.66 -7.69 6.66
CA ARG A 64 8.64 -9.15 6.82
C ARG A 64 9.89 -9.63 7.53
N ARG A 65 11.07 -9.17 7.10
CA ARG A 65 12.35 -9.53 7.74
C ARG A 65 12.48 -8.91 9.13
N ALA A 66 12.14 -7.63 9.26
CA ALA A 66 12.32 -6.88 10.51
C ALA A 66 11.39 -7.34 11.64
N LEU A 67 10.15 -7.71 11.32
CA LEU A 67 9.12 -8.13 12.28
C LEU A 67 8.84 -9.65 12.24
N ARG A 68 9.63 -10.40 11.46
CA ARG A 68 9.50 -11.85 11.27
C ARG A 68 8.06 -12.28 10.92
N TRP A 69 7.41 -11.53 10.03
CA TRP A 69 6.08 -11.90 9.54
C TRP A 69 6.11 -13.27 8.88
N ASP A 70 5.08 -14.07 9.16
CA ASP A 70 4.88 -15.34 8.48
C ASP A 70 4.48 -15.11 7.01
N THR A 71 4.51 -16.19 6.23
CA THR A 71 4.15 -16.14 4.81
C THR A 71 2.68 -15.72 4.63
N SER A 72 1.79 -16.12 5.55
CA SER A 72 0.37 -15.77 5.53
C SER A 72 0.15 -14.26 5.67
N MET A 73 0.81 -13.59 6.62
CA MET A 73 0.72 -12.14 6.78
C MET A 73 1.32 -11.40 5.58
N THR A 74 2.45 -11.87 5.06
CA THR A 74 3.06 -11.25 3.87
C THR A 74 2.13 -11.35 2.67
N LEU A 75 1.54 -12.53 2.44
CA LEU A 75 0.61 -12.77 1.35
C LEU A 75 -0.65 -11.91 1.52
N PHE A 76 -1.18 -11.83 2.75
CA PHE A 76 -2.31 -10.98 3.08
C PHE A 76 -2.04 -9.51 2.72
N VAL A 77 -0.88 -8.98 3.10
CA VAL A 77 -0.47 -7.59 2.84
C VAL A 77 -0.33 -7.30 1.33
N ILE A 78 0.18 -8.26 0.56
CA ILE A 78 0.31 -8.13 -0.90
C ILE A 78 -1.05 -8.22 -1.58
N LEU A 79 -1.87 -9.21 -1.24
CA LEU A 79 -3.20 -9.40 -1.82
C LEU A 79 -4.13 -8.22 -1.50
N ALA A 80 -4.02 -7.65 -0.30
CA ALA A 80 -4.79 -6.49 0.09
C ALA A 80 -4.45 -5.25 -0.76
N ALA A 81 -3.24 -5.10 -1.27
CA ALA A 81 -2.89 -3.99 -2.15
C ALA A 81 -3.51 -4.10 -3.56
N VAL A 82 -4.00 -5.27 -3.95
CA VAL A 82 -4.71 -5.48 -5.23
C VAL A 82 -6.20 -5.13 -5.11
N ILE A 83 -6.72 -5.11 -3.89
CA ILE A 83 -8.12 -4.75 -3.63
C ILE A 83 -8.18 -3.24 -3.39
N PRO A 84 -9.04 -2.48 -4.11
CA PRO A 84 -9.23 -1.07 -3.82
C PRO A 84 -9.60 -0.89 -2.33
N LEU A 85 -8.86 -0.03 -1.64
CA LEU A 85 -8.92 0.23 -0.19
C LEU A 85 -8.28 -0.83 0.73
N GLY A 86 -7.74 -1.93 0.21
CA GLY A 86 -7.11 -2.94 1.08
C GLY A 86 -5.84 -2.43 1.77
N GLY A 87 -5.14 -1.43 1.21
CA GLY A 87 -4.06 -0.71 1.89
C GLY A 87 -4.50 -0.03 3.20
N ILE A 88 -5.75 0.44 3.30
CA ILE A 88 -6.31 1.00 4.55
C ILE A 88 -6.51 -0.11 5.59
N TYR A 89 -7.00 -1.28 5.18
CA TYR A 89 -7.17 -2.41 6.08
C TYR A 89 -5.82 -2.94 6.59
N VAL A 90 -4.80 -2.96 5.71
CA VAL A 90 -3.43 -3.30 6.09
C VAL A 90 -2.88 -2.29 7.10
N GLU A 91 -3.05 -0.99 6.85
CA GLU A 91 -2.64 0.07 7.77
C GLU A 91 -3.25 -0.13 9.16
N GLN A 92 -4.55 -0.39 9.24
CA GLN A 92 -5.25 -0.62 10.52
C GLN A 92 -4.74 -1.87 11.25
N ARG A 93 -4.51 -2.96 10.51
CA ARG A 93 -4.00 -4.22 11.08
C ARG A 93 -2.57 -4.05 11.60
N VAL A 94 -1.72 -3.37 10.83
CA VAL A 94 -0.32 -3.09 11.21
C VAL A 94 -0.25 -2.08 12.37
N ALA A 95 -1.13 -1.09 12.42
CA ALA A 95 -1.24 -0.16 13.55
C ALA A 95 -1.61 -0.86 14.86
N LYS A 96 -2.50 -1.86 14.82
CA LYS A 96 -2.84 -2.69 15.99
C LYS A 96 -1.64 -3.52 16.46
N LEU A 97 -0.90 -4.13 15.54
CA LEU A 97 0.31 -4.89 15.87
C LEU A 97 1.40 -4.03 16.51
N ALA A 98 1.56 -2.78 16.04
CA ALA A 98 2.51 -1.85 16.64
C ALA A 98 2.13 -1.47 18.09
N LYS A 99 0.84 -1.17 18.33
CA LYS A 99 0.34 -0.78 19.67
C LYS A 99 0.48 -1.90 20.71
N LEU A 100 0.34 -3.16 20.31
CA LEU A 100 0.47 -4.32 21.20
C LEU A 100 1.93 -4.63 21.59
N SER A 101 2.91 -3.99 20.95
CA SER A 101 4.34 -4.22 21.16
C SER A 101 5.05 -3.14 22.00
N THR A 102 4.25 -2.24 22.60
CA THR A 102 4.62 -1.13 23.49
C THR A 102 3.86 -1.29 24.79
#